data_AF-A0A417EY36-F1
#
_entry.id   AF-A0A417EY36-F1
#
_cell.length_a   1.000
_cell.length_b   1.000
_cell.length_c   1.000
_cell.angle_alpha   90.00
_cell.angle_beta   90.00
_cell.angle_gamma   90.00
#
_symmetry.space_group_name_H-M   'P 1'
#
loop_
_entity.id
_entity.type
_entity.pdbx_description
1 polymer ?
#
loop_
_entity_poly.entity_id
_entity_poly.type
_entity_poly.pdbx_seq_one_letter_code
_entity_poly.pdbx_strand_id
1 'polypeptide(L)'
;MVFRNIEVDFDIYDADTAEVYEGAVQTVLESAVPKEGESLADGIRRQCNTVFAFFDTLFGDGFHKELFGQRTNMMECLQAFKEFLELVSKQREHLTALTAEIQSAQTAAPNRAARRAAPRRLPS
;
A
#
# COMPACT_ATOMS: atom_id res chain seq x y z
N MET A 1 4.51 9.84 -2.59
CA MET A 1 4.23 9.16 -3.89
C MET A 1 3.23 9.97 -4.73
N VAL A 2 3.04 9.67 -6.03
CA VAL A 2 2.00 10.31 -6.85
C VAL A 2 0.74 9.44 -6.89
N PHE A 3 -0.40 10.00 -6.54
CA PHE A 3 -1.71 9.34 -6.59
C PHE A 3 -2.71 10.26 -7.30
N ARG A 4 -3.32 9.79 -8.40
CA ARG A 4 -4.29 10.57 -9.21
C ARG A 4 -3.86 12.02 -9.50
N ASN A 5 -2.61 12.18 -9.97
CA ASN A 5 -1.99 13.47 -10.28
C ASN A 5 -1.75 14.40 -9.07
N ILE A 6 -1.87 13.90 -7.85
CA ILE A 6 -1.56 14.61 -6.61
C ILE A 6 -0.29 14.00 -6.00
N GLU A 7 0.65 14.86 -5.59
CA GLU A 7 1.77 14.44 -4.76
C GLU A 7 1.29 14.28 -3.32
N VAL A 8 1.38 13.06 -2.79
CA VAL A 8 1.01 12.72 -1.42
C VAL A 8 2.24 12.31 -0.63
N ASP A 9 2.31 12.72 0.62
CA ASP A 9 3.33 12.25 1.57
C ASP A 9 2.87 10.90 2.13
N PHE A 10 3.41 9.82 1.57
CA PHE A 10 3.08 8.45 1.97
C PHE A 10 4.24 7.52 1.66
N ASP A 11 4.67 6.79 2.68
CA ASP A 11 5.70 5.76 2.61
C ASP A 11 5.27 4.56 3.48
N ILE A 12 5.01 3.40 2.86
CA ILE A 12 4.60 2.21 3.61
C ILE A 12 5.74 1.59 4.43
N TYR A 13 6.98 2.00 4.20
CA TYR A 13 8.14 1.50 4.95
C TYR A 13 8.32 2.21 6.29
N ASP A 14 7.64 3.34 6.49
CA ASP A 14 7.56 4.02 7.78
C ASP A 14 6.52 3.34 8.68
N ALA A 15 6.90 3.05 9.92
CA ALA A 15 6.08 2.25 10.83
C ALA A 15 4.80 2.99 11.26
N ASP A 16 4.91 4.30 11.52
CA ASP A 16 3.77 5.12 11.93
C ASP A 16 2.76 5.23 10.77
N THR A 17 3.25 5.44 9.55
CA THR A 17 2.42 5.45 8.33
C THR A 17 1.76 4.10 8.09
N ALA A 18 2.49 2.99 8.28
CA ALA A 18 1.95 1.64 8.10
C ALA A 18 0.84 1.32 9.11
N GLU A 19 1.02 1.68 10.39
CA GLU A 19 0.00 1.48 11.44
C GLU A 19 -1.30 2.22 11.10
N VAL A 20 -1.20 3.49 10.72
CA VAL A 20 -2.36 4.30 10.32
C VAL A 20 -3.05 3.70 9.09
N TYR A 21 -2.27 3.29 8.07
CA TYR A 21 -2.79 2.63 6.88
C TYR A 21 -3.55 1.34 7.21
N GLU A 22 -2.98 0.46 8.03
CA GLU A 22 -3.58 -0.84 8.37
C GLU A 22 -4.91 -0.65 9.11
N GLY A 23 -4.95 0.26 10.09
CA GLY A 23 -6.19 0.60 10.80
C GLY A 23 -7.25 1.21 9.88
N ALA A 24 -6.85 2.09 8.97
CA ALA A 24 -7.75 2.72 8.03
C ALA A 24 -8.33 1.70 7.02
N VAL A 25 -7.52 0.78 6.50
CA VAL A 25 -8.00 -0.31 5.62
C VAL A 25 -9.00 -1.20 6.35
N GLN A 26 -8.68 -1.59 7.59
CA GLN A 26 -9.57 -2.44 8.40
C GLN A 26 -10.95 -1.78 8.57
N THR A 27 -10.97 -0.48 8.84
CA THR A 27 -12.21 0.31 8.97
C THR A 27 -13.04 0.27 7.68
N VAL A 28 -12.41 0.38 6.51
CA VAL A 28 -13.10 0.26 5.21
C VAL A 28 -13.71 -1.13 5.04
N LEU A 29 -12.96 -2.18 5.35
CA LEU A 29 -13.41 -3.57 5.20
C LEU A 29 -14.59 -3.91 6.13
N GLU A 30 -14.57 -3.43 7.37
CA GLU A 30 -15.69 -3.62 8.31
C GLU A 30 -16.96 -2.93 7.82
N SER A 31 -16.82 -1.83 7.09
CA SER A 31 -17.94 -1.15 6.46
C SER A 31 -18.47 -1.81 5.18
N ALA A 32 -17.85 -2.89 4.68
CA ALA A 32 -18.33 -3.56 3.47
C ALA A 32 -19.70 -4.25 3.67
N VAL A 33 -20.03 -4.63 4.92
CA VAL A 33 -21.27 -5.33 5.22
C VAL A 33 -22.47 -4.36 5.12
N PRO A 34 -23.50 -4.68 4.30
CA PRO A 34 -24.74 -3.92 4.26
C PRO A 34 -25.45 -3.92 5.61
N LYS A 35 -26.06 -2.80 5.99
CA LYS A 35 -26.94 -2.77 7.17
C LYS A 35 -28.34 -3.24 6.78
N GLU A 36 -28.99 -3.98 7.68
CA GLU A 36 -30.35 -4.44 7.44
C GLU A 36 -31.32 -3.26 7.30
N GLY A 37 -32.18 -3.27 6.27
CA GLY A 37 -33.09 -2.18 5.96
C GLY A 37 -32.47 -0.93 5.33
N GLU A 38 -31.17 -0.97 4.99
CA GLU A 38 -30.48 0.16 4.34
C GLU A 38 -30.92 0.33 2.88
N SER A 39 -31.24 1.58 2.48
CA SER A 39 -31.52 1.89 1.08
C SER A 39 -30.24 1.87 0.23
N LEU A 40 -30.36 1.71 -1.08
CA LEU A 40 -29.20 1.78 -1.98
C LEU A 40 -28.43 3.09 -1.82
N ALA A 41 -29.14 4.21 -1.71
CA ALA A 41 -28.52 5.53 -1.58
C ALA A 41 -27.76 5.67 -0.25
N ASP A 42 -28.31 5.12 0.84
CA ASP A 42 -27.65 5.15 2.15
C ASP A 42 -26.43 4.25 2.20
N GLY A 43 -26.51 3.06 1.58
CA GLY A 43 -25.37 2.16 1.41
C GLY A 43 -24.23 2.80 0.60
N ILE A 44 -24.56 3.52 -0.48
CA ILE A 44 -23.57 4.28 -1.27
C ILE A 44 -22.90 5.36 -0.42
N ARG A 45 -23.68 6.18 0.29
CA ARG A 45 -23.13 7.23 1.16
C ARG A 45 -22.25 6.65 2.25
N ARG A 46 -22.68 5.55 2.88
CA ARG A 46 -21.92 4.90 3.94
C ARG A 46 -20.58 4.39 3.44
N GLN A 47 -20.54 3.61 2.36
CA GLN A 47 -19.30 3.07 1.83
C GLN A 47 -18.36 4.19 1.33
N CYS A 48 -18.87 5.18 0.59
CA CYS A 48 -18.05 6.31 0.16
C CYS A 48 -17.52 7.12 1.34
N ASN A 49 -18.32 7.37 2.37
CA ASN A 49 -17.85 8.09 3.56
C ASN A 49 -16.75 7.32 4.31
N THR A 50 -16.79 5.99 4.33
CA THR A 50 -15.67 5.21 4.89
C THR A 50 -14.41 5.36 4.05
N VAL A 51 -14.54 5.36 2.71
CA VAL A 51 -13.40 5.62 1.81
C VAL A 51 -12.88 7.05 1.95
N PHE A 52 -13.75 8.04 2.15
CA PHE A 52 -13.35 9.42 2.42
C PHE A 52 -12.56 9.51 3.72
N ALA A 53 -13.06 8.87 4.78
CA ALA A 53 -12.37 8.81 6.07
C ALA A 53 -11.02 8.11 5.95
N PHE A 54 -10.89 7.05 5.13
CA PHE A 54 -9.61 6.41 4.84
C PHE A 54 -8.58 7.42 4.29
N PHE A 55 -8.96 8.18 3.27
CA PHE A 55 -8.06 9.16 2.65
C PHE A 55 -7.76 10.35 3.58
N ASP A 56 -8.75 10.84 4.31
CA ASP A 56 -8.55 11.94 5.28
C ASP A 56 -7.67 11.51 6.45
N THR A 57 -7.76 10.26 6.89
CA THR A 57 -6.91 9.71 7.96
C THR A 57 -5.45 9.66 7.53
N LEU A 58 -5.18 9.38 6.26
CA LEU A 58 -3.81 9.29 5.74
C LEU A 58 -3.20 10.65 5.39
N PHE A 59 -4.01 11.57 4.88
CA PHE A 59 -3.51 12.79 4.24
C PHE A 59 -3.99 14.09 4.90
N GLY A 60 -4.78 13.97 5.98
CA GLY A 60 -5.35 15.08 6.70
C GLY A 60 -6.81 15.36 6.32
N ASP A 61 -7.50 16.03 7.25
CA ASP A 61 -8.93 16.31 7.14
C ASP A 61 -9.30 17.03 5.83
N GLY A 62 -10.28 16.47 5.11
CA GLY A 62 -10.80 17.06 3.88
C GLY A 62 -10.06 16.70 2.59
N PHE A 63 -8.99 15.91 2.64
CA PHE A 63 -8.26 15.45 1.45
C PHE A 63 -9.17 14.74 0.44
N HIS A 64 -10.19 14.00 0.89
CA HIS A 64 -11.19 13.38 0.01
C HIS A 64 -11.87 14.37 -0.95
N LYS A 65 -12.02 15.65 -0.56
CA LYS A 65 -12.64 16.66 -1.43
C LYS A 65 -11.76 16.99 -2.64
N GLU A 66 -10.44 16.87 -2.50
CA GLU A 66 -9.52 17.03 -3.63
C GLU A 66 -9.63 15.85 -4.60
N LEU A 67 -9.90 14.64 -4.08
CA LEU A 67 -10.04 13.43 -4.89
C LEU A 67 -11.40 13.27 -5.57
N PHE A 68 -12.50 13.57 -4.85
CA PHE A 68 -13.87 13.23 -5.26
C PHE A 68 -14.75 14.47 -5.51
N GLY A 69 -14.27 15.66 -5.17
CA GLY A 69 -15.05 16.90 -5.27
C GLY A 69 -16.27 16.86 -4.37
N GLN A 70 -17.43 17.28 -4.91
CA GLN A 70 -18.70 17.33 -4.17
C GLN A 70 -19.61 16.10 -4.41
N ARG A 71 -19.18 15.14 -5.23
CA ARG A 71 -20.03 14.02 -5.65
C ARG A 71 -19.74 12.78 -4.82
N THR A 72 -20.80 12.05 -4.48
CA THR A 72 -20.71 10.76 -3.79
C THR A 72 -21.06 9.66 -4.79
N ASN A 73 -20.04 9.12 -5.47
CA ASN A 73 -20.19 8.06 -6.46
C ASN A 73 -19.45 6.80 -6.01
N MET A 74 -20.19 5.70 -5.81
CA MET A 74 -19.64 4.44 -5.33
C MET A 74 -18.46 3.93 -6.17
N MET A 75 -18.59 3.99 -7.50
CA MET A 75 -17.57 3.46 -8.40
C MET A 75 -16.29 4.27 -8.30
N GLU A 76 -16.38 5.59 -8.24
CA GLU A 76 -15.22 6.48 -8.07
C GLU A 76 -14.53 6.23 -6.72
N CYS A 77 -15.31 6.10 -5.62
CA CYS A 77 -14.80 5.79 -4.28
C CYS A 77 -14.02 4.47 -4.29
N LEU A 78 -14.63 3.39 -4.77
CA LEU A 78 -14.00 2.06 -4.76
C LEU A 78 -12.81 1.95 -5.72
N GLN A 79 -12.85 2.64 -6.87
CA GLN A 79 -11.73 2.70 -7.80
C GLN A 79 -10.53 3.42 -7.18
N ALA A 80 -10.75 4.57 -6.54
CA ALA A 80 -9.69 5.29 -5.85
C ALA A 80 -9.05 4.44 -4.76
N PHE A 81 -9.89 3.77 -3.95
CA PHE A 81 -9.42 2.86 -2.91
C PHE A 81 -8.59 1.72 -3.49
N LYS A 82 -9.08 1.04 -4.54
CA LYS A 82 -8.35 -0.03 -5.24
C LYS A 82 -7.01 0.45 -5.80
N GLU A 83 -6.98 1.55 -6.53
CA GLU A 83 -5.76 2.13 -7.10
C GLU A 83 -4.73 2.45 -6.01
N PHE A 84 -5.19 2.96 -4.86
CA PHE A 84 -4.32 3.25 -3.74
C PHE A 84 -3.70 1.97 -3.15
N LEU A 85 -4.51 0.93 -2.90
CA LEU A 85 -4.02 -0.37 -2.43
C LEU A 85 -2.97 -0.97 -3.39
N GLU A 86 -3.15 -0.80 -4.70
CA GLU A 86 -2.19 -1.24 -5.71
C GLU A 86 -0.86 -0.47 -5.62
N LEU A 87 -0.88 0.84 -5.36
CA LEU A 87 0.35 1.61 -5.12
C LEU A 87 1.10 1.12 -3.88
N VAL A 88 0.37 0.82 -2.80
CA VAL A 88 0.96 0.26 -1.58
C VAL A 88 1.52 -1.14 -1.84
N SER A 89 0.82 -1.99 -2.61
CA SER A 89 1.33 -3.31 -3.03
C SER A 89 2.66 -3.21 -3.77
N LYS A 90 2.76 -2.27 -4.73
CA LYS A 90 4.00 -2.04 -5.49
C LYS A 90 5.17 -1.65 -4.59
N GLN A 91 4.94 -0.86 -3.55
CA GLN A 91 5.99 -0.55 -2.57
C GLN A 91 6.42 -1.83 -1.82
N ARG A 92 5.47 -2.65 -1.34
CA ARG A 92 5.83 -3.93 -0.68
C ARG A 92 6.58 -4.90 -1.60
N GLU A 93 6.23 -4.95 -2.88
CA GLU A 93 6.95 -5.72 -3.90
C GLU A 93 8.40 -5.23 -4.06
N HIS A 94 8.61 -3.91 -4.07
CA HIS A 94 9.94 -3.31 -4.13
C HIS A 94 10.78 -3.65 -2.89
N LEU A 95 10.20 -3.62 -1.68
CA LEU A 95 10.87 -4.09 -0.46
C LEU A 95 11.28 -5.56 -0.55
N THR A 96 10.40 -6.40 -1.08
CA THR A 96 10.69 -7.84 -1.27
C THR A 96 11.85 -8.03 -2.25
N ALA A 97 11.88 -7.28 -3.35
CA ALA A 97 13.00 -7.30 -4.29
C ALA A 97 14.32 -6.83 -3.63
N LEU A 98 14.29 -5.72 -2.89
CA LEU A 98 15.46 -5.18 -2.20
C LEU A 98 16.05 -6.18 -1.19
N THR A 99 15.20 -6.82 -0.38
CA THR A 99 15.65 -7.81 0.60
C THR A 99 16.25 -9.06 -0.06
N ALA A 100 15.68 -9.52 -1.19
CA ALA A 100 16.25 -10.59 -1.98
C ALA A 100 17.63 -10.21 -2.57
N GLU A 101 17.79 -8.98 -3.07
CA GLU A 101 19.07 -8.48 -3.57
C GLU A 101 20.14 -8.46 -2.47
N ILE A 102 19.81 -7.93 -1.28
CA ILE A 102 20.71 -7.91 -0.11
C ILE A 102 21.15 -9.33 0.27
N GLN A 103 20.20 -10.28 0.34
CA GLN A 103 20.50 -11.67 0.65
C GLN A 103 21.41 -12.31 -0.41
N SER A 104 21.17 -12.04 -1.69
CA SER A 104 21.99 -12.54 -2.80
C SER A 104 23.42 -11.99 -2.75
N ALA A 105 23.60 -10.70 -2.41
CA ALA A 105 24.91 -10.07 -2.27
C ALA A 105 25.68 -10.66 -1.08
N GLN A 106 24.99 -10.89 0.04
CA GLN A 106 25.56 -11.53 1.22
C GLN A 106 25.96 -12.99 1.00
N THR A 107 25.30 -13.72 0.11
CA THR A 107 25.67 -15.13 -0.23
C THR A 107 26.72 -15.21 -1.34
N ALA A 108 26.79 -14.23 -2.23
CA ALA A 108 27.82 -14.14 -3.27
C ALA A 108 29.20 -13.74 -2.72
N ALA A 109 29.27 -12.86 -1.73
CA ALA A 109 30.52 -12.43 -1.08
C ALA A 109 31.33 -13.57 -0.43
N PRO A 110 30.78 -14.44 0.44
CA PRO A 110 31.49 -15.58 1.03
C PRO A 110 31.84 -16.63 -0.03
N ASN A 111 30.99 -16.86 -1.03
CA ASN A 111 31.30 -17.77 -2.14
C ASN A 111 32.49 -17.27 -2.98
N ARG A 112 32.65 -15.96 -3.17
CA ARG A 112 33.78 -15.38 -3.92
C ARG A 112 35.08 -15.43 -3.09
N ALA A 113 35.02 -15.16 -1.78
CA ALA A 113 36.16 -15.27 -0.88
C ALA A 113 36.64 -16.73 -0.74
N ALA A 114 35.72 -17.68 -0.58
CA ALA A 114 36.02 -19.11 -0.48
C ALA A 114 36.67 -19.67 -1.76
N ARG A 115 36.22 -19.24 -2.95
CA ARG A 115 36.83 -19.63 -4.24
C ARG A 115 38.26 -19.10 -4.42
N ARG A 116 38.60 -17.95 -3.82
CA ARG A 116 39.97 -17.39 -3.85
C ARG A 116 40.90 -18.09 -2.85
N ALA A 117 40.36 -18.59 -1.75
CA ALA A 117 41.12 -19.30 -0.72
C ALA A 117 41.31 -20.81 -1.02
N ALA A 118 40.56 -21.38 -1.97
CA ALA A 118 40.67 -22.78 -2.32
C ALA A 118 41.98 -23.07 -3.09
N PRO A 119 42.80 -24.05 -2.67
CA PRO A 119 44.03 -24.40 -3.37
C PRO A 119 43.73 -24.98 -4.74
N ARG A 120 44.47 -24.51 -5.76
CA ARG A 120 44.38 -24.98 -7.14
C ARG A 120 44.79 -26.46 -7.19
N ARG A 121 43.83 -27.37 -7.40
CA ARG A 121 44.14 -28.79 -7.63
C ARG A 121 45.02 -28.89 -8.88
N LEU A 122 46.25 -29.38 -8.70
CA LEU A 122 47.14 -29.71 -9.81
C LEU A 122 46.63 -31.02 -10.45
N PRO A 123 46.54 -31.09 -11.79
CA PRO A 123 46.19 -32.32 -12.47
C PRO A 123 47.33 -33.34 -12.30
N SER A 124 46.93 -34.57 -11.96
CA SER A 124 47.77 -35.76 -11.81
C SER A 124 48.29 -36.28 -13.14
#